data_AF-A0A0U3UZV4-F1
#
_entry.id   AF-A0A0U3UZV4-F1
#
_cell.length_a   1.000
_cell.length_b   1.000
_cell.length_c   1.000
_cell.angle_alpha   90.00
_cell.angle_beta   90.00
_cell.angle_gamma   90.00
#
_symmetry.space_group_name_H-M   'P 1'
#
loop_
_entity.id
_entity.type
_entity.pdbx_description
1 polymer ?
#
loop_
_entity_poly.entity_id
_entity_poly.type
_entity_poly.pdbx_seq_one_letter_code
_entity_poly.pdbx_strand_id
1 'polypeptide(L)'
;MSLSPSLRKKLVAAVGGGAGAIAIATTLIPSLEGVEYTPYKDVAGIWTVCYGHTGIDIMLGKTYTELECRALLDKDLRTTAAQIDPYIKKPIPDETRAAIYSFAYNVGAGNFKTSTLLQRINQGDTAGACDQLRRWVYAGGQKWKGLMNRREIEREVCLWGQK
;
A
#
# COMPACT_ATOMS: atom_id res chain seq x y z
N MET A 1 15.03 -1.98 -5.15
CA MET A 1 15.19 -0.58 -5.58
C MET A 1 14.87 0.30 -4.38
N SER A 2 15.59 1.39 -4.16
CA SER A 2 15.28 2.35 -3.08
C SER A 2 14.21 3.35 -3.52
N LEU A 3 13.63 4.08 -2.56
CA LEU A 3 12.77 5.23 -2.86
C LEU A 3 13.43 6.18 -3.86
N SER A 4 12.67 6.66 -4.85
CA SER A 4 13.14 7.71 -5.75
C SER A 4 13.36 9.02 -4.95
N PRO A 5 14.29 9.90 -5.36
CA PRO A 5 14.52 11.16 -4.66
C PRO A 5 13.27 12.03 -4.52
N SER A 6 12.43 12.05 -5.56
CA SER A 6 11.17 12.80 -5.57
C SER A 6 10.14 12.22 -4.60
N LEU A 7 9.99 10.90 -4.55
CA LEU A 7 9.09 10.23 -3.61
C LEU A 7 9.58 10.39 -2.17
N ARG A 8 10.88 10.21 -1.93
CA ARG A 8 11.49 10.42 -0.62
C ARG A 8 11.23 11.84 -0.10
N LYS A 9 11.38 12.87 -0.94
CA LYS A 9 11.09 14.26 -0.54
C LYS A 9 9.62 14.45 -0.12
N LYS A 10 8.67 13.86 -0.85
CA LYS A 10 7.24 13.91 -0.51
C LYS A 10 6.95 13.19 0.82
N LEU A 11 7.55 12.02 1.02
CA LEU A 11 7.39 11.26 2.26
C LEU A 11 8.02 11.98 3.47
N VAL A 12 9.22 12.56 3.32
CA VAL A 12 9.84 13.40 4.37
C VAL A 12 8.92 14.56 4.74
N ALA A 13 8.32 15.24 3.76
CA ALA A 13 7.40 16.35 4.02
C ALA A 13 6.13 15.88 4.73
N ALA A 14 5.56 14.74 4.33
CA ALA A 14 4.37 14.16 4.98
C ALA A 14 4.66 13.75 6.43
N VAL A 15 5.72 12.98 6.64
CA VAL A 15 6.11 12.50 7.97
C VAL A 15 6.53 13.66 8.88
N GLY A 16 7.39 14.56 8.40
CA GLY A 16 7.85 15.73 9.17
C GLY A 16 6.73 16.73 9.48
N GLY A 17 5.66 16.74 8.69
CA GLY A 17 4.45 17.52 8.94
C GLY A 17 3.44 16.86 9.89
N GLY A 18 3.74 15.68 10.43
CA GLY A 18 2.84 14.94 11.34
C GLY A 18 1.65 14.28 10.64
N ALA A 19 1.78 13.95 9.35
CA ALA A 19 0.72 13.24 8.63
C ALA A 19 0.51 11.83 9.20
N GLY A 20 -0.75 11.44 9.42
CA GLY A 20 -1.08 10.09 9.84
C GLY A 20 -0.92 9.04 8.73
N ALA A 21 -1.03 7.76 9.10
CA ALA A 21 -0.76 6.62 8.22
C ALA A 21 -1.48 6.65 6.85
N ILE A 22 -2.74 7.08 6.80
CA ILE A 22 -3.51 7.14 5.53
C ILE A 22 -2.85 8.13 4.55
N ALA A 23 -2.52 9.33 5.00
CA ALA A 23 -1.93 10.36 4.14
C ALA A 23 -0.54 9.96 3.62
N ILE A 24 0.26 9.28 4.47
CA ILE A 24 1.55 8.71 4.06
C ILE A 24 1.32 7.62 2.98
N ALA A 25 0.36 6.72 3.19
CA ALA A 25 0.04 5.65 2.24
C ALA A 25 -0.46 6.21 0.88
N THR A 26 -1.31 7.23 0.88
CA THR A 26 -1.79 7.92 -0.33
C THR A 26 -0.65 8.63 -1.09
N THR A 27 0.45 8.95 -0.42
CA THR A 27 1.67 9.47 -1.06
C THR A 27 2.52 8.36 -1.68
N LEU A 28 2.53 7.19 -1.04
CA LEU A 28 3.33 6.02 -1.42
C LEU A 28 2.73 5.25 -2.61
N ILE A 29 1.46 4.85 -2.51
CA ILE A 29 0.80 3.92 -3.45
C ILE A 29 0.82 4.37 -4.92
N PRO A 30 0.62 5.66 -5.26
CA PRO A 30 0.66 6.09 -6.66
C PRO A 30 1.98 5.78 -7.37
N SER A 31 3.09 5.70 -6.61
CA SER A 31 4.40 5.33 -7.16
C SER A 31 4.58 3.83 -7.40
N LEU A 32 3.65 3.00 -6.91
CA LEU A 32 3.73 1.53 -6.89
C LEU A 32 2.69 0.86 -7.80
N GLU A 33 1.47 1.40 -7.91
CA GLU A 33 0.36 0.75 -8.65
C GLU A 33 0.29 1.13 -10.13
N GLY A 34 0.86 2.27 -10.53
CA GLY A 34 0.52 2.89 -11.81
C GLY A 34 -0.88 3.52 -11.80
N VAL A 35 -1.25 4.22 -12.87
CA VAL A 35 -2.56 4.89 -12.98
C VAL A 35 -3.12 4.72 -14.38
N GLU A 36 -4.40 4.40 -14.46
CA GLU A 36 -5.17 4.38 -15.71
C GLU A 36 -6.44 5.19 -15.53
N TYR A 37 -6.57 6.30 -16.26
CA TYR A 37 -7.68 7.25 -16.06
C TYR A 37 -8.98 6.80 -16.74
N THR A 38 -8.90 5.83 -17.65
CA THR A 38 -10.06 5.29 -18.36
C THR A 38 -10.38 3.87 -17.88
N PRO A 39 -11.63 3.54 -17.54
CA PRO A 39 -11.98 2.20 -17.09
C PRO A 39 -11.56 1.12 -18.09
N TYR A 40 -10.89 0.09 -17.62
CA TYR A 40 -10.42 -1.05 -18.42
C TYR A 40 -10.77 -2.37 -17.73
N LYS A 41 -10.72 -3.46 -18.49
CA LYS A 41 -10.80 -4.82 -17.95
C LYS A 41 -9.41 -5.32 -17.59
N ASP A 42 -9.21 -5.73 -16.34
CA ASP A 42 -7.97 -6.39 -15.94
C ASP A 42 -7.87 -7.83 -16.48
N VAL A 43 -6.78 -8.52 -16.15
CA VAL A 43 -6.54 -9.91 -16.59
C VAL A 43 -7.57 -10.92 -16.07
N ALA A 44 -8.32 -10.57 -15.01
CA ALA A 44 -9.40 -11.37 -14.45
C ALA A 44 -10.78 -10.96 -14.99
N GLY A 45 -10.86 -9.98 -15.90
CA GLY A 45 -12.11 -9.48 -16.47
C GLY A 45 -12.90 -8.58 -15.51
N ILE A 46 -12.26 -8.00 -14.49
CA ILE A 46 -12.87 -7.04 -13.56
C ILE A 46 -12.69 -5.62 -14.10
N TRP A 47 -13.72 -4.77 -13.96
CA TRP A 47 -13.60 -3.36 -14.32
C TRP A 47 -12.74 -2.63 -13.30
N THR A 48 -11.69 -1.97 -13.78
CA THR A 48 -10.66 -1.31 -12.97
C THR A 48 -10.38 0.08 -13.51
N VAL A 49 -10.10 1.05 -12.64
CA VAL A 49 -9.70 2.42 -13.00
C VAL A 49 -8.75 3.01 -11.95
N CYS A 50 -8.11 4.12 -12.27
CA CYS A 50 -7.22 4.88 -11.40
C CYS A 50 -6.07 4.02 -10.86
N TYR A 51 -5.86 4.03 -9.54
CA TYR A 51 -4.78 3.32 -8.87
C TYR A 51 -5.15 1.86 -8.53
N GLY A 52 -5.94 1.20 -9.37
CA GLY A 52 -6.45 -0.16 -9.12
C GLY A 52 -7.81 -0.19 -8.44
N HIS A 53 -8.58 0.90 -8.49
CA HIS A 53 -9.94 0.94 -7.95
C HIS A 53 -10.85 -0.01 -8.72
N THR A 54 -11.60 -0.84 -7.99
CA THR A 54 -12.62 -1.74 -8.52
C THR A 54 -13.94 -1.48 -7.77
N GLY A 55 -15.06 -1.49 -8.47
CA GLY A 55 -16.34 -1.18 -7.85
C GLY A 55 -17.47 -1.03 -8.87
N ILE A 56 -18.70 -1.13 -8.36
CA ILE A 56 -19.92 -0.87 -9.16
C ILE A 56 -20.11 0.63 -9.46
N ASP A 57 -19.38 1.49 -8.76
CA ASP A 57 -19.36 2.94 -8.91
C ASP A 57 -18.45 3.43 -10.05
N ILE A 58 -17.82 2.51 -10.80
CA ILE A 58 -17.05 2.85 -12.00
C ILE A 58 -18.00 3.26 -13.14
N MET A 59 -17.82 4.47 -13.66
CA MET A 59 -18.56 5.00 -14.81
C MET A 59 -17.83 4.66 -16.11
N LEU A 60 -18.37 3.69 -16.87
CA LEU A 60 -17.81 3.31 -18.17
C LEU A 60 -17.86 4.48 -19.17
N GLY A 61 -16.80 4.65 -19.95
CA GLY A 61 -16.67 5.75 -20.93
C GLY A 61 -16.26 7.11 -20.33
N LYS A 62 -16.11 7.20 -19.01
CA LYS A 62 -15.56 8.40 -18.35
C LYS A 62 -14.03 8.35 -18.32
N THR A 63 -13.40 9.48 -18.61
CA THR A 63 -12.00 9.73 -18.24
C THR A 63 -11.98 10.43 -16.88
N TYR A 64 -11.39 9.77 -15.88
CA TYR A 64 -11.25 10.29 -14.53
C TYR A 64 -10.10 11.30 -14.46
N THR A 65 -10.27 12.33 -13.63
CA THR A 65 -9.19 13.27 -13.32
C THR A 65 -8.27 12.70 -12.25
N GLU A 66 -7.05 13.21 -12.16
CA GLU A 66 -6.11 12.87 -11.08
C GLU A 66 -6.69 13.14 -9.68
N LEU A 67 -7.51 14.19 -9.54
CA LEU A 67 -8.17 14.49 -8.27
C LEU A 67 -9.21 13.41 -7.91
N GLU A 68 -10.01 12.98 -8.88
CA GLU A 68 -10.98 11.89 -8.68
C GLU A 68 -10.28 10.57 -8.38
N CYS A 69 -9.19 10.25 -9.07
CA CYS A 69 -8.39 9.06 -8.79
C CYS A 69 -7.77 9.08 -7.39
N ARG A 70 -7.33 10.24 -6.90
CA ARG A 70 -6.86 10.40 -5.52
C ARG A 70 -7.98 10.24 -4.50
N ALA A 71 -9.17 10.74 -4.79
CA ALA A 71 -10.33 10.57 -3.92
C ALA A 71 -10.75 9.10 -3.82
N LEU A 72 -10.75 8.37 -4.94
CA LEU A 72 -10.98 6.93 -4.96
C LEU A 72 -9.91 6.17 -4.16
N LEU A 73 -8.64 6.52 -4.34
CA LEU A 73 -7.55 5.92 -3.56
C LEU A 73 -7.71 6.15 -2.05
N ASP A 74 -8.07 7.36 -1.61
CA ASP A 74 -8.32 7.64 -0.19
C ASP A 74 -9.48 6.79 0.36
N LYS A 75 -10.57 6.65 -0.41
CA LYS A 75 -11.72 5.80 -0.07
C LYS A 75 -11.32 4.33 0.06
N ASP A 76 -10.59 3.80 -0.91
CA ASP A 76 -10.17 2.39 -0.91
C ASP A 76 -9.16 2.10 0.20
N LEU A 77 -8.27 3.05 0.50
CA LEU A 77 -7.33 2.97 1.61
C LEU A 77 -8.04 2.96 2.97
N ARG A 78 -9.07 3.78 3.17
CA ARG A 78 -9.89 3.74 4.39
C ARG A 78 -10.58 2.39 4.54
N THR A 79 -11.07 1.82 3.44
CA THR A 79 -11.65 0.47 3.43
C THR A 79 -10.61 -0.57 3.83
N THR A 80 -9.41 -0.49 3.25
CA THR A 80 -8.28 -1.37 3.58
C THR A 80 -7.91 -1.26 5.06
N ALA A 81 -7.76 -0.03 5.57
CA ALA A 81 -7.46 0.25 6.97
C ALA A 81 -8.51 -0.35 7.90
N ALA A 82 -9.79 -0.10 7.65
CA ALA A 82 -10.90 -0.66 8.44
C ALA A 82 -10.90 -2.20 8.45
N GLN A 83 -10.48 -2.84 7.35
CA GLN A 83 -10.41 -4.30 7.26
C GLN A 83 -9.26 -4.90 8.09
N ILE A 84 -8.18 -4.17 8.33
CA ILE A 84 -6.95 -4.73 8.92
C ILE A 84 -6.60 -4.16 10.29
N ASP A 85 -6.96 -2.91 10.59
CA ASP A 85 -6.63 -2.24 11.85
C ASP A 85 -7.09 -3.00 13.10
N PRO A 86 -8.29 -3.62 13.14
CA PRO A 86 -8.71 -4.43 14.28
C PRO A 86 -7.79 -5.61 14.61
N TYR A 87 -6.93 -6.01 13.67
CA TYR A 87 -6.01 -7.13 13.84
C TYR A 87 -4.63 -6.69 14.35
N ILE A 88 -4.29 -5.39 14.25
CA ILE A 88 -3.05 -4.81 14.77
C ILE A 88 -3.26 -4.47 16.24
N LYS A 89 -2.73 -5.33 17.12
CA LYS A 89 -2.96 -5.29 18.57
C LYS A 89 -1.89 -4.52 19.34
N LYS A 90 -0.79 -4.16 18.69
CA LYS A 90 0.32 -3.40 19.26
C LYS A 90 0.38 -2.01 18.64
N PRO A 91 0.77 -0.98 19.42
CA PRO A 91 1.04 0.33 18.86
C PRO A 91 2.20 0.21 17.87
N ILE A 92 2.06 0.87 16.73
CA ILE A 92 3.07 0.97 15.69
C ILE A 92 3.11 2.41 15.18
N PRO A 93 4.28 2.89 14.71
CA PRO A 93 4.40 4.20 14.09
C PRO A 93 3.48 4.34 12.86
N ASP A 94 3.10 5.58 12.53
CA ASP A 94 2.25 5.86 11.37
C ASP A 94 2.91 5.45 10.05
N GLU A 95 4.23 5.52 9.96
CA GLU A 95 5.01 5.10 8.80
C GLU A 95 4.97 3.58 8.61
N THR A 96 5.13 2.82 9.70
CA THR A 96 4.94 1.37 9.71
C THR A 96 3.52 1.01 9.29
N ARG A 97 2.52 1.69 9.86
CA ARG A 97 1.11 1.45 9.52
C ARG A 97 0.81 1.80 8.06
N ALA A 98 1.37 2.89 7.53
CA ALA A 98 1.23 3.28 6.13
C ALA A 98 1.82 2.25 5.15
N ALA A 99 3.01 1.71 5.47
CA ALA A 99 3.60 0.64 4.69
C ALA A 99 2.73 -0.64 4.71
N ILE A 100 2.13 -0.95 5.86
CA ILE A 100 1.17 -2.06 5.99
C ILE A 100 -0.10 -1.81 5.18
N TYR A 101 -0.62 -0.58 5.12
CA TYR A 101 -1.74 -0.23 4.23
C TYR A 101 -1.38 -0.45 2.76
N SER A 102 -0.21 0.03 2.30
CA SER A 102 0.27 -0.22 0.93
C SER A 102 0.42 -1.71 0.62
N PHE A 103 0.93 -2.48 1.59
CA PHE A 103 1.09 -3.91 1.46
C PHE A 103 -0.27 -4.61 1.35
N ALA A 104 -1.20 -4.33 2.27
CA ALA A 104 -2.53 -4.92 2.29
C ALA A 104 -3.40 -4.49 1.10
N TYR A 105 -3.22 -3.28 0.58
CA TYR A 105 -3.84 -2.83 -0.67
C TYR A 105 -3.44 -3.72 -1.85
N ASN A 106 -2.17 -4.14 -1.89
CA ASN A 106 -1.67 -4.99 -2.97
C ASN A 106 -2.02 -6.46 -2.85
N VAL A 107 -1.85 -7.03 -1.65
CA VAL A 107 -2.04 -8.48 -1.45
C VAL A 107 -3.45 -8.84 -0.98
N GLY A 108 -4.25 -7.84 -0.62
CA GLY A 108 -5.57 -8.00 -0.02
C GLY A 108 -5.52 -8.23 1.50
N ALA A 109 -6.56 -7.77 2.18
CA ALA A 109 -6.69 -7.86 3.64
C ALA A 109 -6.70 -9.32 4.16
N GLY A 110 -7.22 -10.27 3.39
CA GLY A 110 -7.23 -11.69 3.76
C GLY A 110 -5.81 -12.24 3.95
N ASN A 111 -4.93 -12.00 2.97
CA ASN A 111 -3.53 -12.41 3.02
C ASN A 111 -2.76 -11.73 4.16
N PHE A 112 -3.04 -10.45 4.43
CA PHE A 112 -2.45 -9.75 5.57
C PHE A 112 -2.83 -10.39 6.91
N LYS A 113 -4.12 -10.71 7.12
CA LYS A 113 -4.66 -11.26 8.37
C LYS A 113 -4.04 -12.60 8.78
N THR A 114 -3.60 -13.40 7.82
CA THR A 114 -2.97 -14.70 8.08
C THR A 114 -1.44 -14.66 7.98
N SER A 115 -0.85 -13.48 7.78
CA SER A 115 0.58 -13.34 7.52
C SER A 115 1.44 -13.48 8.78
N THR A 116 2.65 -14.02 8.62
CA THR A 116 3.71 -13.95 9.64
C THR A 116 4.11 -12.50 9.95
N LEU A 117 3.91 -11.57 9.01
CA LEU A 117 4.12 -10.14 9.23
C LEU A 117 3.24 -9.63 10.37
N LEU A 118 1.93 -9.88 10.31
CA LEU A 118 0.99 -9.49 11.36
C LEU A 118 1.33 -10.16 12.71
N GLN A 119 1.72 -11.44 12.68
CA GLN A 119 2.14 -12.15 13.89
C GLN A 119 3.31 -11.43 14.58
N ARG A 120 4.33 -11.00 13.82
CA ARG A 120 5.48 -10.25 14.35
C ARG A 120 5.11 -8.87 14.87
N ILE A 121 4.25 -8.12 14.16
CA ILE A 121 3.69 -6.84 14.66
C ILE A 121 3.05 -7.04 16.03
N ASN A 122 2.22 -8.08 16.18
CA ASN A 122 1.51 -8.35 17.42
C ASN A 122 2.42 -8.87 18.56
N GLN A 123 3.61 -9.36 18.22
CA GLN A 123 4.68 -9.69 19.17
C GLN A 123 5.52 -8.47 19.57
N GLY A 124 5.32 -7.31 18.92
CA GLY A 124 6.14 -6.11 19.11
C GLY A 124 7.45 -6.13 18.31
N ASP A 125 7.66 -7.11 17.44
CA ASP A 125 8.82 -7.21 16.55
C ASP A 125 8.55 -6.46 15.25
N THR A 126 8.58 -5.13 15.32
CA THR A 126 8.29 -4.28 14.15
C THR A 126 9.35 -4.42 13.06
N ALA A 127 10.63 -4.48 13.43
CA ALA A 127 11.71 -4.63 12.47
C ALA A 127 11.63 -5.96 11.71
N GLY A 128 11.43 -7.06 12.44
CA GLY A 128 11.25 -8.38 11.83
C GLY A 128 9.94 -8.49 11.05
N ALA A 129 8.89 -7.76 11.42
CA ALA A 129 7.68 -7.64 10.60
C ALA A 129 7.94 -6.94 9.27
N CYS A 130 8.65 -5.79 9.28
CA CYS A 130 9.03 -5.10 8.04
C CYS A 130 9.90 -5.98 7.13
N ASP A 131 10.75 -6.85 7.70
CA ASP A 131 11.51 -7.84 6.93
C ASP A 131 10.64 -8.92 6.27
N GLN A 132 9.46 -9.23 6.82
CA GLN A 132 8.54 -10.20 6.21
C GLN A 132 7.99 -9.72 4.85
N LEU A 133 8.01 -8.40 4.56
CA LEU A 133 7.58 -7.88 3.25
C LEU A 133 8.33 -8.56 2.10
N ARG A 134 9.62 -8.86 2.28
CA ARG A 134 10.47 -9.51 1.27
C ARG A 134 10.03 -10.93 0.88
N ARG A 135 9.17 -11.57 1.68
CA ARG A 135 8.60 -12.89 1.35
C ARG A 135 7.47 -12.81 0.34
N TRP A 136 6.85 -11.64 0.18
CA TRP A 136 5.70 -11.40 -0.69
C TRP A 136 6.11 -10.89 -2.07
N VAL A 137 6.95 -11.68 -2.74
CA VAL A 137 7.56 -11.34 -4.05
C VAL A 137 7.27 -12.36 -5.15
N TYR A 138 6.41 -13.34 -4.86
CA TYR A 138 6.04 -14.41 -5.78
C TYR A 138 4.65 -14.18 -6.37
N ALA A 139 4.49 -14.44 -7.66
CA ALA A 139 3.19 -14.58 -8.33
C ALA A 139 3.34 -15.65 -9.42
N GLY A 140 2.34 -16.51 -9.60
CA GLY A 140 2.44 -17.65 -10.53
C GLY A 140 3.61 -18.60 -10.23
N GLY A 141 4.01 -18.73 -8.95
CA GLY A 141 5.13 -19.58 -8.52
C GLY A 141 6.53 -19.00 -8.80
N GLN A 142 6.64 -17.83 -9.41
CA GLN A 142 7.93 -17.20 -9.75
C GLN A 142 8.12 -15.87 -9.03
N LYS A 143 9.39 -15.49 -8.77
CA LYS A 143 9.72 -14.17 -8.22
C LYS A 143 9.56 -13.09 -9.28
N TRP A 144 8.93 -11.98 -8.91
CA TRP A 144 8.77 -10.82 -9.79
C TRP A 144 9.63 -9.65 -9.33
N LYS A 145 10.46 -9.13 -10.24
CA LYS A 145 11.31 -7.96 -9.98
C LYS A 145 10.49 -6.74 -9.53
N GLY A 146 9.31 -6.55 -10.10
CA GLY A 146 8.37 -5.48 -9.70
C GLY A 146 7.93 -5.62 -8.23
N LEU A 147 7.53 -6.82 -7.81
CA LEU A 147 7.16 -7.08 -6.42
C LEU A 147 8.36 -6.92 -5.49
N MET A 148 9.55 -7.43 -5.86
CA MET A 148 10.77 -7.23 -5.07
C MET A 148 11.04 -5.74 -4.84
N ASN A 149 10.96 -4.92 -5.89
CA ASN A 149 11.17 -3.48 -5.78
C ASN A 149 10.11 -2.81 -4.91
N ARG A 150 8.84 -3.16 -5.08
CA ARG A 150 7.74 -2.68 -4.24
C ARG A 150 7.99 -2.98 -2.75
N ARG A 151 8.36 -4.22 -2.43
CA ARG A 151 8.58 -4.64 -1.04
C ARG A 151 9.78 -3.98 -0.40
N GLU A 152 10.84 -3.68 -1.15
CA GLU A 152 11.95 -2.88 -0.61
C GLU A 152 11.53 -1.45 -0.30
N ILE A 153 10.74 -0.82 -1.17
CA ILE A 153 10.21 0.54 -0.96
C ILE A 153 9.28 0.57 0.27
N GLU A 154 8.32 -0.35 0.35
CA GLU A 154 7.43 -0.46 1.51
C GLU A 154 8.21 -0.74 2.80
N ARG A 155 9.25 -1.58 2.74
CA ARG A 155 10.12 -1.86 3.89
C ARG A 155 10.90 -0.63 4.33
N GLU A 156 11.38 0.18 3.39
CA GLU A 156 12.08 1.44 3.69
C GLU A 156 11.16 2.42 4.44
N VAL A 157 9.89 2.53 4.03
CA VAL A 157 8.88 3.31 4.76
C VAL A 157 8.49 2.66 6.08
N CYS A 158 8.40 1.33 6.13
CA CYS A 158 8.01 0.58 7.32
C CYS A 158 8.98 0.79 8.49
N LEU A 159 10.28 0.89 8.17
CA LEU A 159 11.38 1.12 9.11
C LEU A 159 11.69 2.62 9.32
N TRP A 160 10.86 3.51 8.77
CA TRP A 160 11.08 4.95 8.93
C TRP A 160 10.99 5.33 10.41
N GLY A 161 11.91 6.20 10.86
CA GLY A 161 11.98 6.62 12.26
C GLY A 161 12.50 5.55 13.25
N GLN A 162 12.77 4.32 12.81
CA GLN A 162 13.33 3.24 13.66
C GLN A 162 14.87 3.23 13.66
N LYS A 163 15.50 4.39 13.46
CA LYS A 163 16.95 4.57 13.52
C LYS A 163 17.37 5.24 14.81
#